data_AF-A0A7Z8KN30-F1
#
_entry.id   AF-A0A7Z8KN30-F1
#
_cell.length_a   1.000
_cell.length_b   1.000
_cell.length_c   1.000
_cell.angle_alpha   90.00
_cell.angle_beta   90.00
_cell.angle_gamma   90.00
#
_symmetry.space_group_name_H-M   'P 1'
#
loop_
_entity.id
_entity.type
_entity.pdbx_description
1 polymer ?
#
loop_
_entity_poly.entity_id
_entity_poly.type
_entity_poly.pdbx_seq_one_letter_code
_entity_poly.pdbx_strand_id
1 'polypeptide(L)'
;MQYQADVTIELKSGMLDPEGTTIKRALEHLGYETDSVKTAKKYTIDLQAENIHDAREIVEQMCQKLIANPIIHNYEISLRELQ
;
A
#
# COMPACT_ATOMS: atom_id res chain seq x y z
N MET A 1 -11.55 20.33 6.09
CA MET A 1 -11.20 20.16 4.66
C MET A 1 -11.24 18.68 4.36
N GLN A 2 -11.69 18.31 3.16
CA GLN A 2 -11.80 16.91 2.77
C GLN A 2 -10.51 16.46 2.09
N TYR A 3 -10.02 15.29 2.45
CA TYR A 3 -8.83 14.68 1.88
C TYR A 3 -9.10 13.26 1.44
N GLN A 4 -8.32 12.81 0.47
CA GLN A 4 -8.24 11.41 0.05
C GLN A 4 -6.81 10.91 0.24
N ALA A 5 -6.68 9.86 1.02
CA ALA A 5 -5.43 9.16 1.27
C ALA A 5 -5.39 7.88 0.44
N ASP A 6 -4.31 7.72 -0.32
CA ASP A 6 -3.96 6.47 -0.98
C ASP A 6 -2.82 5.83 -0.17
N VAL A 7 -3.12 4.71 0.48
CA VAL A 7 -2.18 3.94 1.30
C VAL A 7 -1.84 2.64 0.58
N THR A 8 -0.58 2.45 0.22
CA THR A 8 -0.09 1.21 -0.39
C THR A 8 0.65 0.40 0.66
N ILE A 9 0.23 -0.84 0.91
CA ILE A 9 0.84 -1.80 1.83
C ILE A 9 1.55 -2.88 1.02
N GLU A 10 2.82 -3.10 1.29
CA GLU A 10 3.61 -4.16 0.64
C GLU A 10 4.37 -4.99 1.68
N LEU A 11 4.72 -6.23 1.33
CA LEU A 11 5.59 -7.06 2.15
C LEU A 11 7.01 -6.49 2.18
N LYS A 12 7.65 -6.52 3.35
CA LYS A 12 9.05 -6.15 3.51
C LYS A 12 9.97 -7.03 2.65
N SER A 13 11.09 -6.47 2.22
CA SER A 13 12.14 -7.21 1.51
C SER A 13 12.55 -8.46 2.27
N GLY A 14 12.62 -9.59 1.58
CA GLY A 14 12.96 -10.90 2.16
C GLY A 14 11.76 -11.70 2.67
N MET A 15 10.57 -11.10 2.74
CA MET A 15 9.34 -11.86 2.98
C MET A 15 8.91 -12.59 1.71
N LEU A 16 8.41 -13.81 1.88
CA LEU A 16 7.85 -14.58 0.78
C LEU A 16 6.50 -13.99 0.37
N ASP A 17 6.36 -13.70 -0.93
CA ASP A 17 5.09 -13.36 -1.59
C ASP A 17 4.67 -14.53 -2.50
N PRO A 18 3.84 -15.47 -2.01
CA PRO A 18 3.39 -16.62 -2.80
C PRO A 18 2.54 -16.20 -4.01
N GLU A 19 1.77 -15.12 -3.89
CA GLU A 19 0.88 -14.63 -4.95
C GLU A 19 1.71 -14.05 -6.09
N GLY A 20 2.65 -13.14 -5.78
CA GLY A 20 3.58 -12.58 -6.76
C GLY A 20 4.40 -13.65 -7.47
N THR A 21 4.87 -14.66 -6.72
CA THR A 21 5.59 -15.81 -7.30
C THR A 21 4.72 -16.61 -8.27
N THR A 22 3.45 -16.82 -7.94
CA THR A 22 2.51 -17.57 -8.79
C THR A 22 2.19 -16.80 -10.07
N ILE A 23 1.96 -15.50 -9.97
CA ILE A 23 1.71 -14.63 -11.13
C ILE A 23 2.93 -14.54 -12.04
N LYS A 24 4.14 -14.41 -11.49
CA LYS A 24 5.39 -14.44 -12.26
C LYS A 24 5.48 -15.68 -13.15
N ARG A 25 5.26 -16.86 -12.59
CA ARG A 25 5.29 -18.14 -13.33
C ARG A 25 4.21 -18.19 -14.42
N ALA A 26 3.01 -17.67 -14.11
CA ALA A 26 1.93 -17.61 -15.09
C ALA A 26 2.29 -16.70 -16.27
N LEU A 27 2.93 -15.55 -16.01
CA LEU A 27 3.40 -14.64 -17.06
C LEU A 27 4.49 -15.27 -17.93
N GLU A 28 5.45 -15.96 -17.31
CA GLU A 28 6.51 -16.71 -18.03
C GLU A 28 5.91 -17.79 -18.95
N HIS A 29 4.91 -18.54 -18.48
CA HIS A 29 4.21 -19.53 -19.30
C HIS A 29 3.48 -18.92 -20.51
N LEU A 30 3.07 -17.65 -20.40
CA LEU A 30 2.45 -16.90 -21.49
C LEU A 30 3.49 -16.26 -22.44
N GLY A 31 4.78 -16.44 -22.18
CA GLY A 31 5.88 -15.90 -22.99
C GLY A 31 6.33 -14.50 -22.61
N TYR A 32 5.91 -13.98 -21.45
CA TYR A 32 6.40 -12.69 -20.94
C TYR A 32 7.57 -12.90 -19.97
N GLU A 33 8.73 -12.36 -20.31
CA GLU A 33 9.89 -12.36 -19.42
C GLU A 33 9.76 -11.24 -18.38
N THR A 34 9.86 -11.60 -17.09
CA THR A 34 9.81 -10.67 -15.97
C THR A 34 10.86 -11.02 -14.92
N ASP A 35 11.58 -10.02 -14.41
CA ASP A 35 12.60 -10.24 -13.38
C ASP A 35 11.97 -10.56 -12.01
N SER A 36 10.91 -9.84 -11.66
CA SER A 36 10.18 -10.04 -10.41
C SER A 36 8.74 -9.53 -10.51
N VAL A 37 7.85 -10.14 -9.72
CA VAL A 37 6.47 -9.68 -9.53
C VAL A 37 6.24 -9.60 -8.02
N LYS A 38 5.68 -8.48 -7.57
CA LYS A 38 5.28 -8.26 -6.18
C LYS A 38 3.82 -7.88 -6.13
N THR A 39 3.16 -8.28 -5.05
CA THR A 39 1.80 -7.86 -4.74
C THR A 39 1.81 -6.79 -3.66
N ALA A 40 0.85 -5.87 -3.77
CA ALA A 40 0.62 -4.83 -2.79
C ALA A 40 -0.89 -4.62 -2.63
N LYS A 41 -1.31 -4.19 -1.44
CA LYS A 41 -2.70 -3.80 -1.16
C LYS A 41 -2.80 -2.28 -1.15
N LYS A 42 -3.75 -1.73 -1.90
CA LYS A 42 -4.04 -0.29 -1.87
C LYS A 42 -5.34 -0.03 -1.12
N TYR A 43 -5.31 0.91 -0.17
CA TYR A 43 -6.48 1.46 0.50
C TYR A 43 -6.65 2.90 0.02
N THR A 44 -7.87 3.25 -0.39
CA THR A 44 -8.26 4.64 -0.67
C THR A 44 -9.23 5.07 0.41
N ILE A 45 -8.86 6.09 1.18
CA ILE A 45 -9.54 6.51 2.40
C ILE A 45 -9.88 7.99 2.27
N ASP A 46 -11.17 8.31 2.31
CA ASP A 46 -11.63 9.69 2.38
C ASP A 46 -11.80 10.09 3.85
N LEU A 47 -11.26 11.24 4.23
CA LEU A 47 -11.31 11.75 5.61
C LEU A 47 -11.45 13.27 5.66
N GLN A 48 -11.93 13.77 6.80
CA GLN A 48 -11.94 15.20 7.11
C GLN A 48 -10.81 15.52 8.08
N ALA A 49 -10.10 16.62 7.83
CA ALA A 49 -9.06 17.14 8.72
C ALA A 49 -8.97 18.67 8.61
N GLU A 50 -8.33 19.33 9.57
CA GLU A 50 -8.18 20.79 9.54
C GLU A 50 -7.17 21.24 8.49
N ASN A 51 -6.12 20.45 8.28
CA ASN A 51 -5.09 20.67 7.26
C ASN A 51 -4.45 19.33 6.83
N ILE A 52 -3.54 19.39 5.84
CA ILE A 52 -2.88 18.19 5.29
C ILE A 52 -1.96 17.47 6.29
N HIS A 53 -1.39 18.18 7.26
CA HIS A 53 -0.54 17.56 8.28
C HIS A 53 -1.39 16.70 9.22
N ASP A 54 -2.53 17.21 9.66
CA ASP A 54 -3.45 16.46 10.51
C ASP A 54 -4.03 15.25 9.78
N ALA A 55 -4.39 15.41 8.50
CA ALA A 55 -4.82 14.29 7.66
C ALA A 55 -3.76 13.19 7.60
N ARG A 56 -2.49 13.57 7.44
CA ARG A 56 -1.36 12.64 7.44
C ARG A 56 -1.22 11.91 8.76
N GLU A 57 -1.25 12.62 9.89
CA GLU A 57 -1.11 12.00 11.20
C GLU A 57 -2.24 11.00 11.48
N ILE A 58 -3.48 11.37 11.15
CA ILE A 58 -4.65 10.48 11.29
C ILE A 58 -4.44 9.18 10.49
N VAL A 59 -4.03 9.27 9.23
CA VAL A 59 -3.82 8.10 8.35
C VAL A 59 -2.62 7.28 8.82
N GLU A 60 -1.54 7.90 9.28
CA GLU A 60 -0.40 7.20 9.88
C GLU A 60 -0.82 6.41 11.12
N GLN A 61 -1.66 6.97 12.00
CA GLN A 61 -2.21 6.26 13.14
C GLN A 61 -3.10 5.08 12.72
N MET A 62 -3.91 5.22 11.67
CA MET A 62 -4.70 4.11 11.11
C MET A 62 -3.79 2.98 10.62
N CYS A 63 -2.69 3.33 9.94
CA CYS A 63 -1.70 2.38 9.45
C CYS A 63 -1.05 1.59 10.59
N GLN A 64 -0.57 2.30 11.61
CA GLN A 64 0.13 1.69 12.74
C GLN A 64 -0.78 0.84 13.63
N LYS A 65 -2.04 1.25 13.83
CA LYS A 65 -2.96 0.59 14.75
C LYS A 65 -3.69 -0.60 14.13
N LEU A 66 -3.89 -0.62 12.81
CA LEU A 66 -4.77 -1.61 12.19
C LEU A 66 -4.32 -2.09 10.80
N ILE A 67 -3.99 -1.17 9.89
CA ILE A 67 -3.87 -1.52 8.46
C ILE A 67 -2.57 -2.29 8.18
N ALA A 68 -1.45 -1.85 8.78
CA ALA A 68 -0.15 -2.44 8.55
C ALA A 68 0.30 -3.30 9.74
N ASN A 69 0.85 -4.48 9.45
CA ASN A 69 1.60 -5.24 10.44
C ASN A 69 3.07 -4.77 10.40
N PRO A 70 3.60 -4.12 11.44
CA PRO A 70 4.94 -3.52 11.41
C PRO A 70 6.07 -4.54 11.27
N ILE A 71 5.83 -5.81 11.58
CA ILE A 71 6.84 -6.87 11.45
C ILE A 71 7.07 -7.22 9.99
N ILE A 72 6.01 -7.31 9.19
CA ILE A 72 6.06 -7.89 7.83
C ILE A 72 5.72 -6.90 6.71
N HIS A 73 5.12 -5.76 7.00
CA HIS A 73 4.70 -4.79 6.00
C HIS A 73 5.53 -3.49 6.03
N ASN A 74 5.76 -2.94 4.84
CA ASN A 74 6.02 -1.52 4.63
C ASN A 74 4.75 -0.85 4.10
N TYR A 75 4.66 0.46 4.26
CA TYR A 75 3.58 1.22 3.65
C TYR A 75 4.01 2.61 3.19
N GLU A 76 3.33 3.10 2.16
CA GLU A 76 3.47 4.45 1.63
C GLU A 76 2.11 5.17 1.67
N ILE A 77 2.13 6.45 2.05
CA ILE A 77 0.93 7.29 2.17
C ILE A 77 1.06 8.50 1.23
N SER A 78 0.18 8.56 0.25
CA SER A 78 -0.07 9.74 -0.58
C SER A 78 -1.38 10.40 -0.18
N LEU A 79 -1.41 11.73 -0.11
CA LEU A 79 -2.58 12.50 0.31
C LEU A 79 -2.85 13.61 -0.70
N ARG A 80 -4.13 13.82 -1.01
CA ARG A 80 -4.61 14.96 -1.78
C ARG A 80 -5.83 15.58 -1.12
N GLU A 81 -5.94 16.90 -1.22
CA GLU A 81 -7.17 17.60 -0.87
C GLU A 81 -8.22 17.35 -1.96
N LEU A 82 -9.46 17.14 -1.54
CA LEU A 82 -10.62 17.10 -2.43
C LEU A 82 -11.26 18.49 -2.44
N GLN A 83 -11.48 19.01 -3.65
CA GLN A 83 -12.14 20.30 -3.88
C GLN A 83 -13.61 20.27 -3.50
#